data_AF-A0A9Q4AEJ3-F1
#
_entry.id   AF-A0A9Q4AEJ3-F1
#
_cell.length_a   1.000
_cell.length_b   1.000
_cell.length_c   1.000
_cell.angle_alpha   90.00
_cell.angle_beta   90.00
_cell.angle_gamma   90.00
#
_symmetry.space_group_name_H-M   'P 1'
#
loop_
_entity.id
_entity.type
_entity.pdbx_description
1 polymer ?
#
loop_
_entity_poly.entity_id
_entity_poly.type
_entity_poly.pdbx_seq_one_letter_code
_entity_poly.pdbx_strand_id
1 'polypeptide(L)'
;LKRIYVAERFENLRKESEQNITTKEGITERLNRSIQAEGIFSYIKSGMRYLRFRHRSMEKIVAEMKLLSFAINIKKLSNKMKSNKLGFIKYKETI
;
A
#
# COMPACT_ATOMS: atom_id res chain seq x y z
N LEU A 1 3.73 9.35 42.34
CA LEU A 1 2.58 8.53 41.89
C LEU A 1 2.71 8.29 40.38
N LYS A 2 2.97 7.05 39.94
CA LYS A 2 2.94 6.72 38.50
C LYS A 2 1.48 6.65 38.05
N ARG A 3 1.12 7.40 37.02
CA ARG A 3 -0.20 7.36 36.38
C ARG A 3 -0.07 6.62 35.06
N ILE A 4 -1.00 5.70 34.79
CA ILE A 4 -1.11 5.02 33.51
C ILE A 4 -2.18 5.75 32.71
N TYR A 5 -1.83 6.15 31.50
CA TYR A 5 -2.76 6.77 30.56
C TYR A 5 -3.15 5.73 29.51
N VAL A 6 -4.45 5.46 29.40
CA VAL A 6 -5.00 4.55 28.39
C VAL A 6 -5.86 5.34 27.43
N ALA A 7 -5.58 5.21 26.13
CA ALA A 7 -6.39 5.80 25.08
C ALA A 7 -7.50 4.81 24.67
N GLU A 8 -8.62 4.82 25.39
CA GLU A 8 -9.71 3.86 25.19
C GLU A 8 -10.21 3.79 23.75
N ARG A 9 -10.39 4.95 23.10
CA ARG A 9 -10.78 5.01 21.68
C ARG A 9 -9.78 4.31 20.77
N PHE A 10 -8.49 4.45 21.03
CA PHE A 10 -7.45 3.81 20.23
C PHE A 10 -7.52 2.28 20.39
N GLU A 11 -7.68 1.79 21.63
CA GLU A 11 -7.80 0.36 21.89
C GLU A 11 -9.04 -0.26 21.23
N ASN A 12 -10.17 0.44 21.24
CA ASN A 12 -11.39 -0.03 20.57
C ASN A 12 -11.19 -0.12 19.04
N LEU A 13 -10.63 0.92 18.42
CA LEU A 13 -10.34 0.91 16.97
C LEU A 13 -9.30 -0.16 16.60
N ARG A 14 -8.33 -0.40 17.48
CA ARG A 14 -7.31 -1.44 17.28
C ARG A 14 -7.94 -2.84 17.28
N LYS A 15 -8.83 -3.13 18.23
CA LYS A 15 -9.56 -4.41 18.29
C LYS A 15 -10.43 -4.63 17.07
N GLU A 16 -11.16 -3.59 16.64
CA GLU A 16 -11.99 -3.66 15.43
C GLU A 16 -11.13 -3.93 14.18
N SER A 17 -10.01 -3.21 14.03
CA SER A 17 -9.05 -3.44 12.95
C SER A 17 -8.53 -4.86 12.94
N GLU A 18 -8.14 -5.40 14.12
CA GLU A 18 -7.67 -6.78 14.26
C GLU A 18 -8.73 -7.81 13.88
N GLN A 19 -9.98 -7.59 14.28
CA GLN A 19 -11.11 -8.44 13.87
C GLN A 19 -11.29 -8.42 12.35
N ASN A 20 -11.32 -7.22 11.74
CA ASN A 20 -11.51 -7.06 10.30
C ASN A 20 -10.43 -7.80 9.49
N ILE A 21 -9.15 -7.65 9.86
CA ILE A 21 -8.03 -8.22 9.10
C ILE A 21 -7.80 -9.72 9.32
N THR A 22 -8.43 -10.30 10.35
CA THR A 22 -8.31 -11.73 10.70
C THR A 22 -9.45 -12.58 10.11
N THR A 23 -10.52 -11.93 9.63
CA THR A 23 -11.56 -12.63 8.84
C THR A 23 -10.99 -13.24 7.56
N LYS A 24 -11.68 -14.22 6.97
CA LYS A 24 -11.29 -14.81 5.67
C LYS A 24 -11.15 -13.75 4.57
N GLU A 25 -12.07 -12.78 4.54
CA GLU A 25 -12.00 -11.64 3.64
C GLU A 25 -10.79 -10.75 3.95
N GLY A 26 -10.58 -10.40 5.21
CA GLY A 26 -9.45 -9.59 5.66
C GLY A 26 -8.09 -10.19 5.31
N ILE A 27 -7.92 -11.51 5.48
CA ILE A 27 -6.72 -12.24 5.06
C ILE A 27 -6.51 -12.12 3.55
N THR A 28 -7.58 -12.30 2.76
CA THR A 28 -7.53 -12.16 1.30
C THR A 28 -7.14 -10.74 0.88
N GLU A 29 -7.71 -9.71 1.51
CA GLU A 29 -7.38 -8.32 1.21
C GLU A 29 -5.95 -7.96 1.63
N ARG A 30 -5.44 -8.51 2.75
CA ARG A 30 -4.03 -8.36 3.15
C ARG A 30 -3.07 -8.97 2.13
N LEU A 31 -3.38 -10.16 1.63
CA LEU A 31 -2.60 -10.83 0.60
C LEU A 31 -2.63 -10.05 -0.72
N ASN A 32 -3.79 -9.52 -1.11
CA ASN A 32 -3.87 -8.63 -2.27
C ASN A 32 -3.05 -7.35 -2.07
N ARG A 33 -3.06 -6.77 -0.87
CA ARG A 33 -2.30 -5.56 -0.57
C ARG A 33 -0.80 -5.80 -0.67
N SER A 34 -0.29 -6.95 -0.20
CA SER A 34 1.13 -7.30 -0.33
C SER A 34 1.53 -7.51 -1.79
N ILE A 35 0.75 -8.27 -2.57
CA ILE A 35 0.99 -8.47 -4.01
C ILE A 35 1.05 -7.12 -4.75
N GLN A 36 0.08 -6.24 -4.49
CA GLN A 36 0.05 -4.92 -5.12
C GLN A 36 1.25 -4.06 -4.72
N ALA A 37 1.66 -4.09 -3.45
CA ALA A 37 2.82 -3.36 -2.96
C ALA A 37 4.10 -3.86 -3.63
N GLU A 38 4.32 -5.18 -3.63
CA GLU A 38 5.50 -5.81 -4.23
C GLU A 38 5.58 -5.53 -5.74
N GLY A 39 4.46 -5.66 -6.47
CA GLY A 39 4.42 -5.37 -7.90
C GLY A 39 4.82 -3.93 -8.22
N ILE A 40 4.43 -2.96 -7.38
CA ILE A 40 4.84 -1.56 -7.55
C ILE A 40 6.33 -1.37 -7.21
N PHE A 41 6.84 -1.99 -6.14
CA PHE A 41 8.26 -1.91 -5.82
C PHE A 41 9.15 -2.56 -6.89
N SER A 42 8.72 -3.69 -7.44
CA SER A 42 9.39 -4.36 -8.57
C SER A 42 9.41 -3.45 -9.81
N TYR A 43 8.29 -2.79 -10.11
CA TYR A 43 8.21 -1.81 -11.19
C TYR A 43 9.16 -0.63 -10.99
N ILE A 44 9.24 -0.07 -9.78
CA ILE A 44 10.16 1.03 -9.47
C ILE A 44 11.62 0.57 -9.62
N LYS A 45 11.99 -0.57 -9.02
CA LYS A 45 13.37 -1.05 -9.02
C LYS A 45 13.84 -1.50 -10.39
N SER A 46 13.17 -2.50 -10.96
CA SER A 46 13.60 -3.15 -12.20
C SER A 46 13.05 -2.44 -13.43
N GLY A 47 11.76 -2.07 -13.40
CA GLY A 47 11.09 -1.44 -14.53
C GLY A 47 11.59 -0.02 -14.82
N MET A 48 11.75 0.81 -13.79
CA MET A 48 12.26 2.17 -13.92
C MET A 48 13.77 2.28 -13.69
N ARG A 49 14.44 1.17 -13.33
CA ARG A 49 15.86 1.13 -12.94
C ARG A 49 16.19 2.09 -11.79
N TYR A 50 15.24 2.31 -10.89
CA TYR A 50 15.42 3.16 -9.72
C TYR A 50 16.00 2.35 -8.56
N LEU A 51 17.33 2.20 -8.56
CA LEU A 51 18.03 1.33 -7.60
C LEU A 51 18.48 2.05 -6.33
N ARG A 52 18.60 3.39 -6.36
CA ARG A 52 19.06 4.20 -5.24
C ARG A 52 18.37 5.56 -5.24
N PHE A 53 18.08 6.07 -4.05
CA PHE A 53 17.60 7.44 -3.87
C PHE A 53 18.64 8.46 -4.33
N ARG A 54 18.18 9.50 -5.03
CA ARG A 54 19.05 10.59 -5.50
C ARG A 54 19.30 11.64 -4.43
N HIS A 55 18.34 11.79 -3.52
CA HIS A 55 18.42 12.72 -2.40
C HIS A 55 18.98 12.05 -1.15
N ARG A 56 19.64 12.83 -0.30
CA ARG A 56 20.18 12.36 1.00
C ARG A 56 19.27 12.68 2.19
N SER A 57 18.54 13.79 2.15
CA SER A 57 17.65 14.15 3.27
C SER A 57 16.34 13.37 3.21
N MET A 58 15.86 12.92 4.37
CA MET A 58 14.64 12.13 4.48
C MET A 58 13.42 12.88 3.92
N GLU A 59 13.32 14.18 4.19
CA GLU A 59 12.25 15.04 3.68
C GLU A 59 12.16 15.04 2.15
N LYS A 60 13.31 15.16 1.46
CA LYS A 60 13.38 15.15 0.00
C LYS A 60 13.08 13.77 -0.57
N ILE A 61 13.57 12.71 0.08
CA ILE A 61 13.25 11.32 -0.30
C ILE A 61 11.75 11.07 -0.19
N VAL A 62 11.11 11.50 0.91
CA VAL A 62 9.67 11.36 1.11
C VAL A 62 8.88 12.14 0.06
N ALA A 63 9.29 13.37 -0.25
CA ALA A 63 8.67 14.16 -1.32
C ALA A 63 8.78 13.48 -2.70
N GLU A 64 9.97 12.98 -3.03
CA GLU A 64 10.21 12.23 -4.27
C GLU A 64 9.33 10.99 -4.37
N MET A 65 9.25 10.19 -3.29
CA MET A 65 8.41 8.98 -3.27
C MET A 65 6.92 9.30 -3.39
N LYS A 66 6.44 10.41 -2.79
CA LYS A 66 5.06 10.88 -2.96
C LYS A 66 4.78 11.23 -4.41
N LEU A 67 5.62 12.05 -5.04
CA LEU A 67 5.47 12.44 -6.44
C LEU A 67 5.52 11.22 -7.38
N LEU A 68 6.47 10.31 -7.15
CA LEU A 68 6.60 9.07 -7.90
C LEU A 68 5.34 8.22 -7.78
N SER A 69 4.77 8.09 -6.58
CA SER A 69 3.54 7.32 -6.37
C SER A 69 2.35 7.92 -7.14
N PHE A 70 2.21 9.25 -7.16
CA PHE A 70 1.17 9.92 -7.95
C PHE A 70 1.36 9.67 -9.45
N ALA A 71 2.58 9.84 -9.96
CA ALA A 71 2.89 9.61 -11.37
C ALA A 71 2.57 8.17 -11.81
N ILE A 72 2.97 7.17 -10.99
CA ILE A 72 2.69 5.76 -11.26
C ILE A 72 1.18 5.49 -11.25
N ASN A 73 0.44 6.04 -10.28
CA ASN A 73 -1.01 5.86 -10.18
C ASN A 73 -1.74 6.47 -11.39
N ILE A 74 -1.38 7.69 -11.80
CA ILE A 74 -1.94 8.36 -12.98
C ILE A 74 -1.66 7.54 -14.24
N LYS A 75 -0.41 7.09 -14.42
CA LYS A 75 -0.03 6.24 -15.56
C LYS A 75 -0.84 4.94 -15.59
N LYS A 76 -0.98 4.27 -14.44
CA LYS A 76 -1.75 3.02 -14.32
C LYS A 76 -3.23 3.24 -14.65
N LEU A 77 -3.82 4.33 -14.14
CA LEU A 77 -5.21 4.69 -14.43
C LEU A 77 -5.42 5.00 -15.92
N SER A 78 -4.56 5.82 -16.53
CA SER A 78 -4.63 6.14 -17.95
C SER A 78 -4.56 4.87 -18.82
N ASN A 79 -3.65 3.95 -18.51
CA ASN A 79 -3.55 2.66 -19.21
C ASN A 79 -4.81 1.80 -19.05
N LYS A 80 -5.42 1.78 -17.86
CA LYS A 80 -6.70 1.10 -17.61
C LYS A 80 -7.84 1.69 -18.43
N MET A 81 -7.92 3.02 -18.52
CA MET A 81 -8.92 3.72 -19.33
C MET A 81 -8.75 3.36 -20.82
N LYS A 82 -7.52 3.43 -21.35
CA LYS A 82 -7.24 3.08 -22.75
C LYS A 82 -7.56 1.63 -23.10
N SER A 83 -7.42 0.72 -22.15
CA SER A 83 -7.72 -0.70 -22.33
C SER A 83 -9.15 -1.09 -21.96
N ASN A 84 -10.00 -0.12 -21.58
CA ASN A 84 -11.34 -0.32 -21.05
C ASN A 84 -11.42 -1.33 -19.89
N LYS A 85 -10.37 -1.38 -19.05
CA LYS A 85 -10.23 -2.29 -17.90
C LYS A 85 -10.14 -1.51 -16.60
N LEU A 86 -11.24 -0.87 -16.22
CA LEU A 86 -11.31 -0.03 -15.01
C LEU A 86 -11.38 -0.82 -13.70
N GLY A 87 -11.71 -2.11 -13.76
CA GLY A 87 -11.87 -2.97 -12.58
C GLY A 87 -10.60 -3.15 -11.73
N PHE A 88 -10.81 -3.63 -10.52
CA PHE A 88 -9.73 -4.07 -9.63
C PHE A 88 -9.40 -5.54 -9.89
N ILE A 89 -8.11 -5.84 -9.98
CA ILE A 89 -7.64 -7.22 -10.04
C ILE A 89 -7.55 -7.69 -8.59
N LYS A 90 -8.36 -8.70 -8.25
CA LYS A 90 -8.28 -9.41 -6.97
C LYS A 90 -7.76 -10.82 -7.22
N TYR A 91 -6.65 -11.14 -6.56
CA TYR A 91 -6.10 -12.48 -6.49
C TYR A 91 -6.75 -13.21 -5.33
N LYS A 92 -7.11 -14.48 -5.52
CA LYS A 92 -7.65 -15.35 -4.48
C LYS A 92 -6.80 -16.61 -4.43
N GLU A 93 -6.59 -17.14 -3.24
CA GLU A 93 -6.03 -18.48 -3.11
C GLU A 93 -7.03 -19.47 -3.69
N THR A 94 -6.58 -20.28 -4.65
CA THR A 94 -7.30 -21.49 -5.06
C THR A 94 -7.14 -22.51 -3.96
N ILE A 95 -8.22 -22.75 -3.21
CA ILE A 95 -8.37 -23.93 -2.35
C ILE A 95 -8.68 -25.12 -3.25
#